data_AF-A0A1F9G1C8-F1
#
_entry.id   AF-A0A1F9G1C8-F1
#
_cell.length_a   1.000
_cell.length_b   1.000
_cell.length_c   1.000
_cell.angle_alpha   90.00
_cell.angle_beta   90.00
_cell.angle_gamma   90.00
#
_symmetry.space_group_name_H-M   'P 1'
#
loop_
_entity.id
_entity.type
_entity.pdbx_description
1 polymer ?
#
loop_
_entity_poly.entity_id
_entity_poly.type
_entity_poly.pdbx_seq_one_letter_code
_entity_poly.pdbx_strand_id
1 'polypeptide(L)'
;MIRAEAPTVELGHGVGGAFVKLTDAESVGITVAPQGGYGVPVQARTTGLEANDDSRATVRVATEIDGEDAGQFMLYQQPLLCDGERGVLTAIVVGLDPTRYGSNDALLTLDGVQATLIVDVLDRNDVSGRGEQLVTLQVGE
;
A
#
# COMPACT_ATOMS: atom_id res chain seq x y z
N MET A 1 -25.44 21.54 -8.45
CA MET A 1 -24.79 20.56 -7.55
C MET A 1 -23.63 19.95 -8.32
N ILE A 2 -22.40 20.27 -7.94
CA ILE A 2 -21.22 19.56 -8.44
C ILE A 2 -21.14 18.30 -7.58
N ARG A 3 -21.22 17.11 -8.19
CA ARG A 3 -20.90 15.87 -7.46
C ARG A 3 -19.41 15.93 -7.14
N ALA A 4 -19.06 15.93 -5.85
CA ALA A 4 -17.68 15.68 -5.47
C ALA A 4 -17.27 14.31 -6.04
N GLU A 5 -16.13 14.25 -6.72
CA GLU A 5 -15.58 12.99 -7.21
C GLU A 5 -15.29 12.06 -6.03
N ALA A 6 -15.45 10.74 -6.25
CA ALA A 6 -15.13 9.77 -5.21
C ALA A 6 -13.64 9.84 -4.88
N PRO A 7 -13.24 9.72 -3.60
CA PRO A 7 -11.84 9.71 -3.24
C PRO A 7 -11.06 8.61 -3.94
N THR A 8 -9.83 8.91 -4.33
CA THR A 8 -8.95 7.97 -5.04
C THR A 8 -7.70 7.70 -4.23
N VAL A 9 -7.11 6.52 -4.43
CA VAL A 9 -5.81 6.14 -3.87
C VAL A 9 -4.98 5.51 -4.99
N GLU A 10 -3.80 6.06 -5.24
CA GLU A 10 -2.83 5.56 -6.21
C GLU A 10 -1.62 4.99 -5.48
N LEU A 11 -1.18 3.81 -5.88
CA LEU A 11 0.00 3.15 -5.32
C LEU A 11 1.25 3.48 -6.14
N GLY A 12 2.37 3.63 -5.46
CA GLY A 12 3.63 4.04 -6.06
C GLY A 12 4.85 3.81 -5.20
N HIS A 13 6.00 4.18 -5.73
CA HIS A 13 7.28 4.21 -5.05
C HIS A 13 7.63 5.62 -4.57
N GLY A 14 8.45 5.69 -3.52
CA GLY A 14 9.15 6.90 -3.13
C GLY A 14 10.58 6.91 -3.69
N VAL A 15 10.80 7.49 -4.87
CA VAL A 15 12.13 7.57 -5.50
C VAL A 15 12.69 8.97 -5.33
N GLY A 16 13.75 9.11 -4.52
CA GLY A 16 14.39 10.41 -4.29
C GLY A 16 13.45 11.46 -3.68
N GLY A 17 12.45 11.03 -2.90
CA GLY A 17 11.42 11.90 -2.33
C GLY A 17 10.24 12.21 -3.26
N ALA A 18 10.28 11.75 -4.51
CA ALA A 18 9.17 11.87 -5.45
C ALA A 18 8.29 10.61 -5.45
N PHE A 19 6.98 10.81 -5.59
CA PHE A 19 6.04 9.74 -5.85
C PHE A 19 6.11 9.31 -7.32
N VAL A 20 6.38 8.04 -7.57
CA VAL A 20 6.34 7.41 -8.90
C VAL A 20 5.26 6.34 -8.87
N LYS A 21 4.21 6.51 -9.67
CA LYS A 21 3.08 5.56 -9.70
C LYS A 21 3.56 4.17 -10.16
N LEU A 22 3.10 3.14 -9.47
CA LEU A 22 3.30 1.75 -9.89
C LEU A 22 2.56 1.49 -11.21
N THR A 23 3.18 0.70 -12.06
CA THR A 23 2.59 0.24 -13.31
C THR A 23 2.08 -1.19 -13.19
N ASP A 24 1.18 -1.57 -14.11
CA ASP A 24 0.57 -2.89 -14.11
C ASP A 24 1.60 -4.00 -14.27
N ALA A 25 1.54 -4.99 -13.37
CA ALA A 25 2.48 -6.11 -13.27
C ALA A 25 3.96 -5.73 -13.10
N GLU A 26 4.24 -4.50 -12.66
CA GLU A 26 5.61 -4.04 -12.36
C GLU A 26 6.30 -4.94 -11.35
N SER A 27 7.59 -5.23 -11.56
CA SER A 27 8.39 -5.98 -10.60
C SER A 27 8.66 -5.15 -9.34
N VAL A 28 8.35 -5.71 -8.17
CA VAL A 28 8.56 -5.07 -6.87
C VAL A 28 9.24 -6.01 -5.89
N GLY A 29 10.23 -5.49 -5.17
CA GLY A 29 10.96 -6.24 -4.16
C GLY A 29 10.14 -6.43 -2.87
N ILE A 30 10.29 -7.61 -2.25
CA ILE A 30 9.81 -7.87 -0.90
C ILE A 30 10.87 -7.44 0.12
N THR A 31 10.46 -6.70 1.15
CA THR A 31 11.32 -6.28 2.25
C THR A 31 10.82 -6.80 3.59
N VAL A 32 11.66 -6.69 4.62
CA VAL A 32 11.20 -6.83 6.00
C VAL A 32 10.21 -5.69 6.30
N ALA A 33 9.05 -6.04 6.83
CA ALA A 33 8.03 -5.08 7.18
C ALA A 33 8.27 -4.50 8.59
N PRO A 34 8.15 -3.19 8.83
CA PRO A 34 8.33 -2.58 10.16
C PRO A 34 7.40 -3.16 11.23
N GLN A 35 6.21 -3.62 10.83
CA GLN A 35 5.24 -4.29 11.69
C GLN A 35 5.60 -5.75 12.01
N GLY A 36 6.71 -6.27 11.48
CA GLY A 36 7.13 -7.66 11.53
C GLY A 36 6.70 -8.44 10.28
N GLY A 37 7.47 -9.49 9.95
CA GLY A 37 7.26 -10.28 8.72
C GLY A 37 7.85 -9.61 7.48
N TYR A 38 7.22 -9.86 6.34
CA TYR A 38 7.66 -9.40 5.02
C TYR A 38 6.52 -8.74 4.25
N GLY A 39 6.84 -7.90 3.28
CA GLY A 39 5.86 -7.27 2.43
C GLY A 39 6.46 -6.36 1.37
N VAL A 40 5.61 -5.68 0.63
CA VAL A 40 6.03 -4.75 -0.42
C VAL A 40 5.95 -3.31 0.10
N PRO A 41 7.07 -2.55 0.10
CA PRO A 41 7.04 -1.14 0.45
C PRO A 41 6.31 -0.35 -0.64
N VAL A 42 5.35 0.47 -0.24
CA VAL A 42 4.62 1.37 -1.14
C VAL A 42 4.47 2.75 -0.52
N GLN A 43 4.26 3.73 -1.38
CA GLN A 43 3.60 4.99 -1.06
C GLN A 43 2.18 4.98 -1.62
N ALA A 44 1.28 5.69 -0.96
CA ALA A 44 -0.06 5.90 -1.47
C ALA A 44 -0.32 7.40 -1.60
N ARG A 45 -0.83 7.82 -2.76
CA ARG A 45 -1.25 9.20 -3.04
C ARG A 45 -2.76 9.25 -3.13
N THR A 46 -3.38 10.17 -2.42
CA THR A 46 -4.84 10.24 -2.29
C THR A 46 -5.38 11.55 -2.83
N THR A 47 -6.60 11.51 -3.37
CA THR A 47 -7.37 12.71 -3.73
C THR A 47 -8.74 12.62 -3.07
N GLY A 48 -9.28 13.74 -2.58
CA GLY A 48 -10.60 13.77 -1.94
C GLY A 48 -10.64 13.29 -0.48
N LEU A 49 -9.48 12.96 0.11
CA LEU A 49 -9.34 12.69 1.55
C LEU A 49 -8.75 13.90 2.27
N GLU A 50 -9.09 14.08 3.55
CA GLU A 50 -8.57 15.20 4.34
C GLU A 50 -7.10 14.98 4.75
N ALA A 51 -6.20 15.66 4.04
CA ALA A 51 -4.76 15.66 4.30
C ALA A 51 -4.27 17.03 4.80
N ASN A 52 -3.51 17.02 5.89
CA ASN A 52 -2.78 18.17 6.45
C ASN A 52 -1.70 17.64 7.41
N ASP A 53 -0.87 18.52 7.96
CA ASP A 53 0.28 18.11 8.80
C ASP A 53 -0.13 17.31 10.05
N ASP A 54 -1.35 17.54 10.54
CA ASP A 54 -1.92 16.88 11.72
C ASP A 54 -2.89 15.74 11.36
N SER A 55 -3.19 15.52 10.08
CA SER A 55 -4.11 14.48 9.64
C SER A 55 -3.55 13.09 9.95
N ARG A 56 -4.46 12.22 10.39
CA ARG A 56 -4.19 10.81 10.70
C ARG A 56 -5.27 9.97 10.04
N ALA A 57 -4.84 8.89 9.39
CA ALA A 57 -5.73 7.95 8.73
C ALA A 57 -5.64 6.56 9.38
N THR A 58 -6.73 5.81 9.26
CA THR A 58 -6.68 4.35 9.43
C THR A 58 -6.46 3.74 8.05
N VAL A 59 -5.41 2.92 7.91
CA VAL A 59 -5.05 2.32 6.64
C VAL A 59 -5.12 0.79 6.77
N ARG A 60 -5.90 0.15 5.91
CA ARG A 60 -5.82 -1.30 5.71
C ARG A 60 -4.89 -1.55 4.54
N VAL A 61 -3.95 -2.47 4.71
CA VAL A 61 -3.10 -2.95 3.63
C VAL A 61 -3.30 -4.45 3.48
N ALA A 62 -3.43 -4.93 2.25
CA ALA A 62 -3.61 -6.34 1.97
C ALA A 62 -2.88 -6.77 0.69
N THR A 63 -2.42 -8.01 0.67
CA THR A 63 -1.87 -8.67 -0.51
C THR A 63 -2.81 -9.79 -0.91
N GLU A 64 -3.20 -9.86 -2.18
CA GLU A 64 -3.93 -10.99 -2.73
C GLU A 64 -3.09 -11.71 -3.79
N ILE A 65 -3.07 -13.03 -3.77
CA ILE A 65 -2.42 -13.88 -4.77
C ILE A 65 -3.46 -14.84 -5.30
N ASP A 66 -3.64 -14.91 -6.63
CA ASP A 66 -4.70 -15.69 -7.29
C ASP A 66 -6.12 -15.41 -6.75
N GLY A 67 -6.36 -14.19 -6.26
CA GLY A 67 -7.63 -13.77 -5.66
C GLY A 67 -7.86 -14.26 -4.22
N GLU A 68 -6.86 -14.88 -3.59
CA GLU A 68 -6.90 -15.28 -2.18
C GLU A 68 -6.08 -14.31 -1.31
N ASP A 69 -6.54 -14.06 -0.07
CA ASP A 69 -5.81 -13.27 0.92
C ASP A 69 -4.46 -13.93 1.24
N ALA A 70 -3.38 -13.23 0.91
CA ALA A 70 -2.01 -13.60 1.18
C ALA A 70 -1.43 -12.84 2.40
N GLY A 71 -2.18 -11.91 2.98
CA GLY A 71 -1.82 -11.19 4.20
C GLY A 71 -2.48 -9.82 4.28
N GLN A 72 -2.90 -9.42 5.48
CA GLN A 72 -3.51 -8.12 5.73
C GLN A 72 -3.12 -7.52 7.08
N PHE A 73 -3.01 -6.20 7.11
CA PHE A 73 -2.62 -5.45 8.31
C PHE A 73 -3.40 -4.14 8.42
N MET A 74 -3.62 -3.70 9.66
CA MET A 74 -4.21 -2.40 9.97
C MET A 74 -3.12 -1.48 10.52
N LEU A 75 -2.94 -0.33 9.88
CA LEU A 75 -2.09 0.76 10.34
C LEU A 75 -3.00 1.84 10.92
N TYR A 76 -2.96 2.02 12.22
CA TYR A 76 -3.73 3.06 12.91
C TYR A 76 -2.91 4.33 13.03
N GLN A 77 -3.58 5.48 12.93
CA GLN A 77 -2.96 6.79 13.12
C GLN A 77 -1.81 7.05 12.13
N GLN A 78 -1.92 6.54 10.90
CA GLN A 78 -0.90 6.77 9.88
C GLN A 78 -0.94 8.24 9.43
N PRO A 79 0.19 8.97 9.41
CA PRO A 79 0.21 10.36 8.94
C PRO A 79 -0.22 10.46 7.48
N LEU A 80 -1.28 11.21 7.20
CA LEU A 80 -1.75 11.53 5.85
C LEU A 80 -1.39 12.98 5.55
N LEU A 81 -0.20 13.17 4.98
CA LEU A 81 0.40 14.50 4.81
C LEU A 81 -0.11 15.17 3.53
N CYS A 82 -0.19 16.50 3.55
CA CYS A 82 -0.59 17.27 2.38
C CYS A 82 0.58 17.44 1.39
N ASP A 83 0.32 17.19 0.11
CA ASP A 83 1.20 17.46 -1.03
C ASP A 83 0.38 18.19 -2.12
N GLY A 84 0.27 19.51 -1.97
CA GLY A 84 -0.57 20.34 -2.83
C GLY A 84 -2.05 20.07 -2.61
N GLU A 85 -2.74 19.55 -3.62
CA GLU A 85 -4.17 19.17 -3.53
C GLU A 85 -4.36 17.69 -3.15
N ARG A 86 -3.27 16.96 -2.88
CA ARG A 86 -3.27 15.52 -2.66
C ARG A 86 -2.83 15.18 -1.25
N GLY A 87 -3.29 14.05 -0.74
CA GLY A 87 -2.72 13.42 0.45
C GLY A 87 -1.62 12.44 0.05
N VAL A 88 -0.63 12.25 0.91
CA VAL A 88 0.43 11.25 0.73
C VAL A 88 0.61 10.47 2.03
N LEU A 89 0.60 9.15 1.89
CA LEU A 89 1.00 8.20 2.92
C LEU A 89 2.36 7.62 2.51
N THR A 90 3.33 7.72 3.40
CA THR A 90 4.67 7.17 3.21
C THR A 90 4.93 6.01 4.16
N ALA A 91 5.99 5.24 3.89
CA ALA A 91 6.43 4.14 4.75
C ALA A 91 5.32 3.10 5.03
N ILE A 92 4.49 2.83 4.02
CA ILE A 92 3.54 1.73 4.06
C ILE A 92 4.26 0.48 3.58
N VAL A 93 4.07 -0.63 4.28
CA VAL A 93 4.44 -1.95 3.77
C VAL A 93 3.19 -2.82 3.70
N VAL A 94 2.82 -3.19 2.47
CA VAL A 94 1.71 -4.11 2.21
C VAL A 94 2.20 -5.52 2.52
N GLY A 95 1.77 -6.04 3.66
CA GLY A 95 2.37 -7.23 4.24
C GLY A 95 1.83 -8.54 3.68
N LEU A 96 2.61 -9.59 3.92
CA LEU A 96 2.29 -11.00 3.71
C LEU A 96 2.02 -11.66 5.08
N ASP A 97 1.18 -12.69 5.12
CA ASP A 97 0.91 -13.46 6.34
C ASP A 97 2.20 -14.13 6.83
N PRO A 98 2.72 -13.76 8.01
CA PRO A 98 3.98 -14.30 8.53
C PRO A 98 3.89 -15.79 8.89
N THR A 99 2.68 -16.33 9.05
CA THR A 99 2.47 -17.77 9.29
C THR A 99 2.67 -18.58 8.00
N ARG A 100 2.30 -18.00 6.85
CA ARG A 100 2.45 -18.60 5.53
C ARG A 100 3.82 -18.31 4.90
N TYR A 101 4.31 -17.07 5.05
CA TYR A 101 5.49 -16.55 4.36
C TYR A 101 6.61 -16.09 5.31
N GLY A 102 6.70 -16.69 6.50
CA GLY A 102 7.70 -16.33 7.51
C GLY A 102 9.10 -16.92 7.30
N SER A 103 9.28 -17.86 6.37
CA SER A 103 10.56 -18.51 6.08
C SER A 103 11.12 -18.09 4.73
N ASN A 104 12.44 -18.15 4.57
CA ASN A 104 13.10 -17.84 3.29
C ASN A 104 12.60 -18.74 2.16
N ASP A 105 12.39 -20.04 2.43
CA ASP A 105 11.88 -20.98 1.43
C ASP A 105 10.46 -20.59 0.97
N ALA A 106 9.59 -20.18 1.89
CA ALA A 106 8.25 -19.73 1.55
C ALA A 106 8.28 -18.41 0.76
N LEU A 107 9.20 -17.49 1.09
CA LEU A 107 9.38 -16.28 0.30
C LEU A 107 9.86 -16.60 -1.11
N LEU A 108 10.82 -17.51 -1.29
CA LEU A 108 11.33 -17.88 -2.61
C LEU A 108 10.24 -18.45 -3.53
N THR A 109 9.16 -19.01 -2.99
CA THR A 109 8.00 -19.43 -3.81
C THR A 109 7.20 -18.28 -4.41
N LEU A 110 7.39 -17.06 -3.92
CA LEU A 110 6.75 -15.85 -4.41
C LEU A 110 7.52 -15.18 -5.55
N ASP A 111 8.75 -15.62 -5.85
CA ASP A 111 9.54 -14.99 -6.90
C ASP A 111 8.86 -15.16 -8.28
N GLY A 112 8.58 -14.04 -8.94
CA GLY A 112 7.85 -14.01 -10.20
C GLY A 112 6.33 -14.18 -10.09
N VAL A 113 5.78 -14.33 -8.87
CA VAL A 113 4.34 -14.46 -8.64
C VAL A 113 3.66 -13.11 -8.79
N GLN A 114 2.51 -13.08 -9.47
CA GLN A 114 1.66 -11.89 -9.52
C GLN A 114 0.83 -11.76 -8.25
N ALA A 115 0.80 -10.56 -7.69
CA ALA A 115 0.02 -10.22 -6.51
C ALA A 115 -0.72 -8.91 -6.73
N THR A 116 -1.91 -8.79 -6.15
CA THR A 116 -2.63 -7.51 -6.07
C THR A 116 -2.34 -6.88 -4.71
N LEU A 117 -1.69 -5.71 -4.74
CA LEU A 117 -1.52 -4.88 -3.56
C LEU A 117 -2.75 -4.00 -3.38
N ILE A 118 -3.27 -3.96 -2.16
CA ILE A 118 -4.50 -3.27 -1.82
C ILE A 118 -4.20 -2.32 -0.67
N VAL A 119 -4.62 -1.06 -0.81
CA VAL A 119 -4.58 -0.06 0.25
C VAL A 119 -5.91 0.65 0.35
N ASP A 120 -6.58 0.46 1.48
CA ASP A 120 -7.78 1.22 1.85
C ASP A 120 -7.41 2.27 2.88
N VAL A 121 -7.84 3.50 2.65
CA VAL A 121 -7.56 4.64 3.53
C VAL A 121 -8.88 5.18 4.02
N LEU A 122 -9.01 5.34 5.34
CA LEU A 122 -10.11 6.02 6.00
C LEU A 122 -9.56 7.26 6.71
N ASP A 123 -10.02 8.44 6.30
CA ASP A 123 -9.64 9.69 6.95
C ASP A 123 -10.46 9.95 8.24
N ARG A 124 -10.18 11.08 8.90
CA ARG A 124 -10.84 11.46 10.17
C ARG A 124 -12.32 11.84 10.03
N ASN A 125 -12.81 12.06 8.81
CA ASN A 125 -14.20 12.40 8.52
C ASN A 125 -14.98 11.16 8.04
N ASP A 126 -14.43 9.96 8.23
CA ASP A 126 -14.97 8.69 7.75
C ASP A 126 -15.12 8.64 6.21
N VAL A 127 -14.32 9.44 5.48
CA VAL A 127 -14.26 9.38 4.03
C VAL A 127 -13.19 8.35 3.64
N SER A 128 -13.54 7.45 2.72
CA SER A 128 -12.67 6.36 2.31
C SER A 128 -12.26 6.41 0.84
N GLY A 129 -11.03 5.97 0.60
CA GLY A 129 -10.50 5.71 -0.74
C GLY A 129 -9.83 4.34 -0.77
N ARG A 130 -9.80 3.72 -1.95
CA ARG A 130 -9.19 2.41 -2.18
C ARG A 130 -8.29 2.45 -3.40
N GLY A 131 -7.11 1.86 -3.25
CA GLY A 131 -6.12 1.69 -4.30
C GLY A 131 -5.79 0.21 -4.45
N GLU A 132 -5.74 -0.24 -5.69
CA GLU A 132 -5.36 -1.60 -6.05
C GLU A 132 -4.30 -1.54 -7.14
N GLN A 133 -3.31 -2.42 -7.05
CA GLN A 133 -2.25 -2.48 -8.05
C GLN A 133 -1.74 -3.91 -8.19
N LEU A 134 -1.84 -4.46 -9.41
CA LEU A 134 -1.19 -5.71 -9.77
C LEU A 134 0.32 -5.46 -9.92
N VAL A 135 1.12 -6.33 -9.30
CA VAL A 135 2.58 -6.30 -9.32
C VAL A 135 3.12 -7.72 -9.51
N THR A 136 4.38 -7.83 -9.91
CA THR A 136 5.14 -9.08 -9.90
C THR A 136 6.11 -9.06 -8.72
N LEU A 137 6.00 -10.00 -7.80
CA LEU A 137 6.87 -10.06 -6.62
C LEU A 137 8.27 -10.53 -6.99
N GLN A 138 9.29 -9.91 -6.39
CA GLN A 138 10.69 -10.32 -6.50
C GLN A 138 11.32 -10.53 -5.12
N VAL A 139 12.08 -11.61 -5.01
CA VAL A 139 12.69 -12.04 -3.73
C VAL A 139 14.22 -11.98 -3.84
N GLY A 140 14.86 -11.24 -2.93
CA GLY A 140 16.32 -11.28 -2.77
C GLY A 140 17.13 -10.25 -3.58
N GLU A 141 16.61 -9.03 -3.75
CA GLU A 141 17.45 -7.88 -4.13
C GLU A 141 18.37 -7.40 -2.99
#